data_AF-A0AAE4EBL3-F1
#
_entry.id   AF-A0AAE4EBL3-F1
#
_cell.length_a   1.000
_cell.length_b   1.000
_cell.length_c   1.000
_cell.angle_alpha   90.00
_cell.angle_beta   90.00
_cell.angle_gamma   90.00
#
_symmetry.space_group_name_H-M   'P 1'
#
loop_
_entity.id
_entity.type
_entity.pdbx_description
1 polymer ?
#
loop_
_entity_poly.entity_id
_entity_poly.type
_entity_poly.pdbx_seq_one_letter_code
_entity_poly.pdbx_strand_id
1 'polypeptide(L)'
;MRCEKSARARRTARVIRLARPDDLPALIDVEREAGALFRDVDMAAIADDDPGSVESLAVFQAAGRAWVSADSADRPVAYLIAEVVDGCAHIEQVSVRPSHARRGIGRALIETLAEWARARGLPALTLTTFETVPWNAPYYERLGFRAVPEAEIGDGLRSIRRAEIARGLDAWPRVALIRPL
;
A
#
# COMPACT_ATOMS: atom_id res chain seq x y z
N MET A 1 35.30 29.73 -16.41
CA MET A 1 35.49 29.46 -14.96
C MET A 1 34.09 29.18 -14.41
N ARG A 2 33.68 27.91 -14.27
CA ARG A 2 33.61 27.16 -12.97
C ARG A 2 32.95 28.01 -11.88
N CYS A 3 31.93 27.61 -11.12
CA CYS A 3 31.26 26.34 -10.92
C CYS A 3 30.17 26.62 -9.88
N GLU A 4 28.88 26.61 -10.24
CA GLU A 4 27.78 26.49 -9.27
C GLU A 4 26.81 25.38 -9.71
N LYS A 5 27.40 24.26 -10.14
CA LYS A 5 26.67 23.00 -10.20
C LYS A 5 26.52 22.47 -8.77
N SER A 6 25.31 22.04 -8.47
CA SER A 6 24.98 20.86 -7.64
C SER A 6 24.54 21.09 -6.20
N ALA A 7 23.28 21.48 -6.00
CA ALA A 7 22.53 21.16 -4.77
C ALA A 7 21.01 20.93 -4.96
N ARG A 8 20.52 20.76 -6.18
CA ARG A 8 19.19 20.19 -6.41
C ARG A 8 19.40 18.75 -6.87
N ALA A 9 19.50 17.86 -5.88
CA ALA A 9 19.60 16.42 -6.11
C ALA A 9 18.59 16.04 -7.18
N ARG A 10 19.09 15.45 -8.27
CA ARG A 10 18.28 14.89 -9.35
C ARG A 10 17.17 14.09 -8.67
N ARG A 11 15.92 14.54 -8.80
CA ARG A 11 14.75 13.75 -8.42
C ARG A 11 14.80 12.57 -9.38
N THR A 12 15.48 11.49 -9.00
CA THR A 12 15.60 10.28 -9.81
C THR A 12 14.18 9.95 -10.25
N ALA A 13 13.96 9.92 -11.56
CA ALA A 13 12.65 9.59 -12.10
C ALA A 13 12.24 8.26 -11.47
N ARG A 14 11.20 8.30 -10.65
CA ARG A 14 10.65 7.11 -10.02
C ARG A 14 9.89 6.37 -11.10
N VAL A 15 10.34 5.17 -11.43
CA VAL A 15 9.64 4.30 -12.38
C VAL A 15 8.62 3.50 -11.59
N ILE A 16 7.35 3.84 -11.78
CA ILE A 16 6.22 3.01 -11.34
C ILE A 16 5.67 2.30 -12.57
N ARG A 17 5.47 0.99 -12.46
CA ARG A 17 4.96 0.13 -13.54
C ARG A 17 4.08 -0.97 -12.96
N LEU A 18 3.29 -1.63 -13.80
CA LEU A 18 2.63 -2.87 -13.41
C LEU A 18 3.68 -3.93 -13.03
N ALA A 19 3.33 -4.77 -12.07
CA ALA A 19 4.13 -5.91 -11.67
C ALA A 19 4.16 -6.95 -12.81
N ARG A 20 5.33 -7.54 -13.00
CA ARG A 20 5.59 -8.70 -13.86
C ARG A 20 5.57 -9.96 -13.00
N PRO A 21 5.35 -11.15 -13.58
CA PRO A 21 5.43 -12.41 -12.83
C PRO A 21 6.76 -12.58 -12.06
N ASP A 22 7.87 -12.16 -12.67
CA ASP A 22 9.20 -12.26 -12.05
C ASP A 22 9.43 -11.27 -10.91
N ASP A 23 8.58 -10.25 -10.74
CA ASP A 23 8.67 -9.32 -9.59
C ASP A 23 8.09 -9.95 -8.31
N LEU A 24 7.19 -10.93 -8.43
CA LEU A 24 6.36 -11.41 -7.32
C LEU A 24 7.16 -11.96 -6.13
N PRO A 25 8.23 -12.77 -6.31
CA PRO A 25 9.05 -13.20 -5.19
C PRO A 25 9.65 -12.02 -4.41
N ALA A 26 10.09 -10.97 -5.10
CA ALA A 26 10.67 -9.79 -4.46
C ALA A 26 9.64 -8.96 -3.67
N LEU A 27 8.34 -9.08 -3.98
CA LEU A 27 7.29 -8.39 -3.23
C LEU A 27 7.09 -8.99 -1.84
N ILE A 28 7.24 -10.31 -1.71
CA ILE A 28 7.21 -11.01 -0.42
C ILE A 28 8.36 -10.51 0.47
N ASP A 29 9.54 -10.29 -0.10
CA ASP A 29 10.68 -9.71 0.63
C ASP A 29 10.43 -8.25 1.04
N VAL A 30 9.82 -7.45 0.15
CA VAL A 30 9.41 -6.06 0.47
C VAL A 30 8.42 -6.06 1.63
N GLU A 31 7.44 -6.96 1.61
CA GLU A 31 6.42 -7.09 2.66
C GLU A 31 7.07 -7.44 4.00
N ARG A 32 7.91 -8.48 4.02
CA ARG A 32 8.61 -8.91 5.24
C ARG A 32 9.46 -7.78 5.84
N GLU A 33 10.20 -7.05 5.01
CA GLU A 33 11.05 -5.94 5.48
C GLU A 33 10.24 -4.74 5.96
N ALA A 34 9.13 -4.40 5.29
CA ALA A 34 8.26 -3.32 5.71
C ALA A 34 7.52 -3.68 7.02
N GLY A 35 7.01 -4.91 7.10
CA GLY A 35 6.31 -5.45 8.26
C GLY A 35 7.18 -5.58 9.51
N ALA A 36 8.50 -5.69 9.35
CA ALA A 36 9.43 -5.78 10.48
C ALA A 36 9.35 -4.59 11.45
N LEU A 37 8.95 -3.41 10.96
CA LEU A 37 8.77 -2.19 11.76
C LEU A 37 7.67 -2.31 12.82
N PHE A 38 6.73 -3.25 12.67
CA PHE A 38 5.69 -3.49 13.68
C PHE A 38 6.26 -4.03 15.01
N ARG A 39 7.49 -4.60 15.02
CA ARG A 39 8.16 -4.97 16.28
C ARG A 39 8.47 -3.76 17.16
N ASP A 40 8.71 -2.60 16.55
CA ASP A 40 9.08 -1.37 17.27
C ASP A 40 7.89 -0.70 17.97
N VAL A 41 6.67 -1.21 17.77
CA VAL A 41 5.41 -0.69 18.33
C VAL A 41 4.61 -1.77 19.06
N ASP A 42 5.30 -2.77 19.62
CA ASP A 42 4.70 -3.88 20.40
C ASP A 42 3.69 -4.73 19.60
N MET A 43 3.86 -4.79 18.28
CA MET A 43 3.02 -5.56 17.35
C MET A 43 3.82 -6.70 16.70
N ALA A 44 4.63 -7.41 17.48
CA ALA A 44 5.49 -8.50 16.97
C ALA A 44 4.70 -9.59 16.23
N ALA A 45 3.49 -9.94 16.70
CA ALA A 45 2.63 -10.91 16.01
C ALA A 45 2.26 -10.49 14.58
N ILE A 46 2.15 -9.17 14.31
CA ILE A 46 1.93 -8.67 12.95
C ILE A 46 3.22 -8.79 12.13
N ALA A 47 4.37 -8.53 12.75
CA ALA A 47 5.67 -8.62 12.09
C ALA A 47 6.12 -10.07 11.82
N ASP A 48 5.54 -11.04 12.52
CA ASP A 48 5.77 -12.48 12.39
C ASP A 48 4.71 -13.18 11.51
N ASP A 49 3.66 -12.47 11.09
CA ASP A 49 2.61 -13.00 10.20
C ASP A 49 3.18 -13.39 8.83
N ASP A 50 2.51 -14.33 8.17
CA ASP A 50 2.93 -14.79 6.84
C ASP A 50 2.80 -13.63 5.82
N PRO A 51 3.90 -13.20 5.16
CA PRO A 51 3.86 -12.14 4.14
C PRO A 51 3.10 -12.53 2.87
N GLY A 52 2.59 -13.76 2.81
CA GLY A 52 1.80 -14.28 1.70
C GLY A 52 2.64 -15.03 0.68
N SER A 53 2.01 -15.41 -0.43
CA SER A 53 2.60 -16.29 -1.43
C SER A 53 2.60 -15.67 -2.83
N VAL A 54 3.46 -16.20 -3.71
CA VAL A 54 3.52 -15.78 -5.12
C VAL A 54 2.18 -16.03 -5.79
N GLU A 55 1.53 -17.16 -5.50
CA GLU A 55 0.22 -17.53 -6.04
C GLU A 55 -0.86 -16.52 -5.65
N SER A 56 -0.84 -16.06 -4.40
CA SER A 56 -1.78 -15.03 -3.91
C SER A 56 -1.57 -13.70 -4.63
N LEU A 57 -0.31 -13.28 -4.81
CA LEU A 57 0.03 -12.04 -5.52
C LEU A 57 -0.23 -12.13 -7.03
N ALA A 58 -0.11 -13.33 -7.62
CA ALA A 58 -0.32 -13.56 -9.05
C ALA A 58 -1.74 -13.23 -9.50
N VAL A 59 -2.74 -13.37 -8.61
CA VAL A 59 -4.13 -12.99 -8.89
C VAL A 59 -4.25 -11.49 -9.21
N PHE A 60 -3.64 -10.64 -8.37
CA PHE A 60 -3.62 -9.19 -8.58
C PHE A 60 -2.80 -8.81 -9.81
N GLN A 61 -1.65 -9.46 -9.99
CA GLN A 61 -0.76 -9.23 -11.12
C GLN A 61 -1.45 -9.53 -12.45
N ALA A 62 -2.06 -10.71 -12.59
CA ALA A 62 -2.76 -11.14 -13.79
C ALA A 62 -3.96 -10.23 -14.10
N ALA A 63 -4.63 -9.70 -13.07
CA ALA A 63 -5.72 -8.75 -13.22
C ALA A 63 -5.26 -7.31 -13.54
N GLY A 64 -3.95 -7.04 -13.63
CA GLY A 64 -3.42 -5.69 -13.85
C GLY A 64 -3.68 -4.75 -12.67
N ARG A 65 -3.70 -5.30 -11.45
CA ARG A 65 -3.98 -4.62 -10.17
C ARG A 65 -2.82 -4.68 -9.18
N ALA A 66 -1.61 -4.90 -9.68
CA ALA A 66 -0.37 -4.88 -8.93
C ALA A 66 0.61 -3.90 -9.57
N TRP A 67 1.15 -2.96 -8.78
CA TRP A 67 2.13 -1.97 -9.22
C TRP A 67 3.38 -2.05 -8.36
N VAL A 68 4.53 -1.79 -8.98
CA VAL A 68 5.82 -1.72 -8.31
C VAL A 68 6.50 -0.39 -8.57
N SER A 69 7.20 0.13 -7.58
CA SER A 69 8.25 1.12 -7.78
C SER A 69 9.59 0.39 -7.79
N ALA A 70 10.35 0.57 -8.86
CA ALA A 70 11.65 -0.09 -9.02
C ALA A 70 12.82 0.87 -8.77
N ASP A 71 13.97 0.32 -8.36
CA ASP A 71 15.24 1.05 -8.29
C ASP A 71 15.90 1.19 -9.69
N SER A 72 17.11 1.77 -9.74
CA SER A 72 17.84 1.95 -11.00
C SER A 72 18.29 0.66 -11.66
N ALA A 73 18.23 -0.47 -10.95
CA ALA A 73 18.52 -1.80 -11.48
C ALA A 73 17.22 -2.58 -11.81
N ASP A 74 16.08 -1.88 -11.90
CA ASP A 74 14.75 -2.45 -12.14
C ASP A 74 14.29 -3.46 -11.08
N ARG A 75 14.78 -3.35 -9.84
CA ARG A 75 14.36 -4.22 -8.73
C ARG A 75 13.23 -3.58 -7.93
N PRO A 76 12.15 -4.31 -7.61
CA PRO A 76 11.08 -3.78 -6.76
C PRO A 76 11.57 -3.37 -5.37
N VAL A 77 11.31 -2.11 -5.02
CA VAL A 77 11.59 -1.55 -3.67
C VAL A 77 10.33 -1.15 -2.92
N ALA A 78 9.20 -1.15 -3.61
CA ALA A 78 7.88 -0.94 -3.05
C ALA A 78 6.84 -1.52 -4.00
N TYR A 79 5.68 -1.87 -3.47
CA TYR A 79 4.54 -2.30 -4.28
C TYR A 79 3.22 -1.85 -3.68
N LEU A 80 2.18 -1.91 -4.52
CA LEU A 80 0.80 -1.75 -4.15
C LEU A 80 -0.03 -2.79 -4.90
N ILE A 81 -0.92 -3.47 -4.19
CA ILE A 81 -1.99 -4.28 -4.80
C ILE A 81 -3.35 -3.73 -4.38
N ALA A 82 -4.34 -3.84 -5.27
CA ALA A 82 -5.67 -3.30 -5.03
C ALA A 82 -6.77 -4.21 -5.56
N GLU A 83 -7.94 -4.18 -4.95
CA GLU A 83 -9.19 -4.79 -5.44
C GLU A 83 -10.23 -3.71 -5.79
N VAL A 84 -11.35 -4.14 -6.39
CA VAL A 84 -12.57 -3.31 -6.41
C VAL A 84 -13.52 -3.83 -5.35
N VAL A 85 -13.83 -3.01 -4.36
CA VAL A 85 -14.68 -3.37 -3.21
C VAL A 85 -15.73 -2.28 -3.05
N ASP A 86 -17.01 -2.67 -2.98
CA ASP A 86 -18.14 -1.74 -2.85
C ASP A 86 -18.11 -0.61 -3.89
N GLY A 87 -17.69 -0.94 -5.12
CA GLY A 87 -17.57 0.02 -6.23
C GLY A 87 -16.40 1.01 -6.11
N CYS A 88 -15.50 0.85 -5.13
CA CYS A 88 -14.32 1.69 -4.92
C CYS A 88 -13.02 0.92 -5.18
N ALA A 89 -11.92 1.62 -5.46
CA ALA A 89 -10.61 0.98 -5.55
C ALA A 89 -10.02 0.78 -4.14
N HIS A 90 -10.03 -0.45 -3.66
CA HIS A 90 -9.53 -0.81 -2.33
C HIS A 90 -8.05 -1.12 -2.37
N ILE A 91 -7.23 -0.42 -1.58
CA ILE A 91 -5.83 -0.76 -1.37
C ILE A 91 -5.79 -1.95 -0.43
N GLU A 92 -5.47 -3.12 -1.00
CA GLU A 92 -5.30 -4.36 -0.24
C GLU A 92 -3.97 -4.31 0.53
N GLN A 93 -2.91 -3.83 -0.13
CA GLN A 93 -1.60 -3.71 0.48
C GLN A 93 -0.78 -2.61 -0.20
N VAL A 94 0.03 -1.91 0.59
CA VAL A 94 1.06 -1.00 0.08
C VAL A 94 2.27 -1.02 1.01
N SER A 95 3.39 -1.51 0.48
CA SER A 95 4.60 -1.73 1.25
C SER A 95 5.80 -1.08 0.57
N VAL A 96 6.65 -0.45 1.38
CA VAL A 96 7.87 0.23 0.93
C VAL A 96 9.01 -0.27 1.80
N ARG A 97 10.11 -0.74 1.19
CA ARG A 97 11.30 -1.14 1.94
C ARG A 97 11.75 0.01 2.86
N PRO A 98 12.10 -0.24 4.13
CA PRO A 98 12.53 0.81 5.06
C PRO A 98 13.70 1.66 4.54
N SER A 99 14.65 1.03 3.83
CA SER A 99 15.79 1.69 3.17
C SER A 99 15.38 2.70 2.07
N HIS A 100 14.13 2.62 1.60
CA HIS A 100 13.55 3.45 0.56
C HIS A 100 12.37 4.30 1.07
N ALA A 101 12.02 4.19 2.36
CA ALA A 101 10.95 4.95 3.00
C ALA A 101 11.27 6.45 3.05
N ARG A 102 10.25 7.27 3.37
CA ARG A 102 10.34 8.75 3.46
C ARG A 102 10.80 9.46 2.18
N ARG A 103 10.82 8.76 1.03
CA ARG A 103 11.13 9.32 -0.30
C ARG A 103 9.89 9.63 -1.12
N GLY A 104 8.68 9.49 -0.56
CA GLY A 104 7.41 9.73 -1.24
C GLY A 104 6.93 8.60 -2.16
N ILE A 105 7.50 7.39 -2.04
CA ILE A 105 7.17 6.25 -2.90
C ILE A 105 5.73 5.76 -2.66
N GLY A 106 5.34 5.55 -1.40
CA GLY A 106 3.98 5.12 -1.07
C GLY A 106 2.91 6.08 -1.61
N ARG A 107 3.11 7.40 -1.46
CA ARG A 107 2.23 8.41 -2.05
C ARG A 107 2.14 8.25 -3.58
N ALA A 108 3.27 8.07 -4.25
CA ALA A 108 3.28 7.93 -5.72
C ALA A 108 2.57 6.67 -6.20
N LEU A 109 2.67 5.54 -5.47
CA LEU A 109 1.89 4.33 -5.75
C LEU A 109 0.38 4.58 -5.58
N ILE A 110 -0.01 5.26 -4.50
CA ILE A 110 -1.42 5.59 -4.23
C ILE A 110 -1.99 6.54 -5.30
N GLU A 111 -1.22 7.50 -5.79
CA GLU A 111 -1.66 8.34 -6.92
C GLU A 111 -1.74 7.56 -8.24
N THR A 112 -0.88 6.56 -8.45
CA THR A 112 -0.98 5.67 -9.62
C THR A 112 -2.29 4.88 -9.56
N LEU A 113 -2.68 4.36 -8.38
CA LEU A 113 -3.98 3.73 -8.19
C LEU A 113 -5.14 4.71 -8.41
N ALA A 114 -5.01 5.96 -7.95
CA ALA A 114 -6.02 7.00 -8.14
C ALA A 114 -6.29 7.28 -9.62
N GLU A 115 -5.24 7.37 -10.44
CA GLU A 115 -5.35 7.51 -11.90
C GLU A 115 -6.04 6.28 -12.52
N TRP A 116 -5.63 5.08 -12.12
CA TRP A 116 -6.25 3.83 -12.58
C TRP A 116 -7.75 3.75 -12.24
N ALA A 117 -8.13 4.21 -11.05
CA ALA A 117 -9.50 4.22 -10.54
C ALA A 117 -10.36 5.27 -11.28
N ARG A 118 -9.86 6.49 -11.48
CA ARG A 118 -10.54 7.53 -12.27
C ARG A 118 -10.79 7.09 -13.71
N ALA A 119 -9.81 6.44 -14.34
CA ALA A 119 -9.95 5.90 -15.69
C ALA A 119 -11.06 4.83 -15.80
N ARG A 120 -11.51 4.26 -14.69
CA ARG A 120 -12.58 3.26 -14.59
C ARG A 120 -13.88 3.81 -14.00
N GLY A 121 -13.95 5.11 -13.72
CA GLY A 121 -15.12 5.74 -13.11
C GLY A 121 -15.37 5.31 -11.65
N LEU A 122 -14.37 4.79 -10.95
CA LEU A 122 -14.49 4.48 -9.53
C LEU A 122 -14.40 5.78 -8.71
N PRO A 123 -15.30 6.02 -7.73
CA PRO A 123 -15.46 7.33 -7.11
C PRO A 123 -14.47 7.62 -5.98
N ALA A 124 -13.81 6.58 -5.44
CA ALA A 124 -12.94 6.72 -4.27
C ALA A 124 -11.89 5.61 -4.20
N LEU A 125 -10.86 5.88 -3.38
CA LEU A 125 -9.97 4.87 -2.82
C LEU A 125 -10.43 4.48 -1.42
N THR A 126 -10.31 3.20 -1.05
CA THR A 126 -10.56 2.72 0.32
C THR A 126 -9.41 1.86 0.82
N LEU A 127 -9.29 1.67 2.13
CA LEU A 127 -8.36 0.73 2.76
C LEU A 127 -8.79 0.43 4.20
N THR A 128 -8.27 -0.63 4.79
CA THR A 128 -8.34 -0.90 6.24
C THR A 128 -6.93 -0.88 6.83
N THR A 129 -6.75 -0.30 8.02
CA THR A 129 -5.42 -0.15 8.61
C THR A 129 -5.48 0.02 10.13
N PHE A 130 -4.33 -0.01 10.80
CA PHE A 130 -4.26 0.27 12.24
C PHE A 130 -4.45 1.76 12.52
N GLU A 131 -5.27 2.09 13.51
CA GLU A 131 -5.72 3.44 13.80
C GLU A 131 -4.60 4.34 14.37
N THR A 132 -3.73 3.78 15.20
CA THR A 132 -2.77 4.57 15.99
C THR A 132 -1.33 4.48 15.49
N VAL A 133 -1.01 3.50 14.63
CA VAL A 133 0.35 3.30 14.12
C VAL A 133 0.76 4.47 13.21
N PRO A 134 1.86 5.19 13.45
CA PRO A 134 2.16 6.46 12.77
C PRO A 134 2.25 6.39 11.23
N TRP A 135 2.67 5.25 10.69
CA TRP A 135 2.76 5.00 9.24
C TRP A 135 1.47 4.42 8.62
N ASN A 136 0.41 4.24 9.42
CA ASN A 136 -0.91 3.75 9.00
C ASN A 136 -1.93 4.89 8.96
N ALA A 137 -3.01 4.88 9.75
CA ALA A 137 -4.09 5.87 9.61
C ALA A 137 -3.59 7.33 9.62
N PRO A 138 -2.69 7.77 10.52
CA PRO A 138 -2.14 9.14 10.50
C PRO A 138 -1.33 9.48 9.24
N TYR A 139 -0.77 8.47 8.56
CA TYR A 139 -0.13 8.67 7.26
C TYR A 139 -1.17 8.87 6.16
N TYR A 140 -2.21 8.02 6.11
CA TYR A 140 -3.25 8.11 5.09
C TYR A 140 -4.11 9.37 5.23
N GLU A 141 -4.37 9.84 6.45
CA GLU A 141 -5.06 11.11 6.69
C GLU A 141 -4.35 12.29 6.02
N ARG A 142 -3.01 12.33 6.10
CA ARG A 142 -2.18 13.34 5.39
C ARG A 142 -2.19 13.17 3.87
N LEU A 143 -2.72 12.07 3.35
CA LEU A 143 -2.96 11.84 1.93
C LEU A 143 -4.40 12.15 1.51
N GLY A 144 -5.23 12.68 2.42
CA GLY A 144 -6.63 13.04 2.17
C GLY A 144 -7.64 11.91 2.44
N PHE A 145 -7.21 10.81 3.06
CA PHE A 145 -8.14 9.81 3.55
C PHE A 145 -8.84 10.29 4.83
N ARG A 146 -10.05 9.81 5.05
CA ARG A 146 -10.83 10.01 6.28
C ARG A 146 -11.48 8.70 6.71
N ALA A 147 -11.82 8.57 7.99
CA ALA A 147 -12.59 7.43 8.46
C ALA A 147 -13.93 7.30 7.69
N VAL A 148 -14.28 6.06 7.34
CA VAL A 148 -15.60 5.73 6.81
C VAL A 148 -16.57 5.67 8.00
N PRO A 149 -17.66 6.45 8.00
CA PRO A 149 -18.70 6.31 9.02
C PRO A 149 -19.29 4.89 9.00
N GLU A 150 -19.57 4.31 10.16
CA GLU A 150 -20.08 2.91 10.26
C GLU A 150 -21.31 2.66 9.37
N ALA A 151 -22.22 3.64 9.28
CA ALA A 151 -23.41 3.58 8.45
C ALA A 151 -23.11 3.58 6.93
N GLU A 152 -21.93 4.04 6.51
CA GLU A 152 -21.47 4.10 5.12
C GLU A 152 -20.55 2.92 4.76
N ILE A 153 -20.14 2.09 5.71
CA ILE A 153 -19.35 0.89 5.42
C ILE A 153 -20.22 -0.06 4.60
N GLY A 154 -19.76 -0.47 3.42
CA GLY A 154 -20.44 -1.45 2.57
C GLY A 154 -20.20 -2.90 3.01
N ASP A 155 -20.92 -3.83 2.38
CA ASP A 155 -20.83 -5.25 2.74
C ASP A 155 -19.48 -5.87 2.39
N GLY A 156 -18.82 -5.39 1.34
CA GLY A 156 -17.47 -5.79 0.97
C GLY A 156 -16.45 -5.42 2.04
N LEU A 157 -16.43 -4.15 2.45
CA LEU A 157 -15.56 -3.69 3.55
C LEU A 157 -15.89 -4.39 4.87
N ARG A 158 -17.17 -4.65 5.19
CA ARG A 158 -17.54 -5.47 6.35
C ARG A 158 -16.97 -6.89 6.25
N SER A 159 -16.98 -7.49 5.07
CA SER A 159 -16.42 -8.82 4.85
C SER A 159 -14.91 -8.85 5.06
N ILE A 160 -14.19 -7.83 4.55
CA ILE A 160 -12.76 -7.66 4.79
C ILE A 160 -12.47 -7.54 6.29
N ARG A 161 -13.19 -6.64 6.99
CA ARG A 161 -13.03 -6.48 8.45
C ARG A 161 -13.30 -7.78 9.22
N ARG A 162 -14.31 -8.57 8.82
CA ARG A 162 -14.56 -9.90 9.43
C ARG A 162 -13.41 -10.88 9.20
N ALA A 163 -12.85 -10.93 7.99
CA ALA A 163 -11.70 -11.79 7.69
C ALA A 163 -10.46 -11.38 8.49
N GLU A 164 -10.23 -10.07 8.65
CA GLU A 164 -9.15 -9.53 9.48
C GLU A 164 -9.33 -9.90 10.96
N ILE A 165 -10.56 -9.81 11.50
CA ILE A 165 -10.90 -10.26 12.87
C ILE A 165 -10.62 -11.76 13.02
N ALA A 166 -11.01 -12.59 12.04
CA ALA A 166 -10.75 -14.04 12.09
C ALA A 166 -9.24 -14.38 12.09
N ARG A 167 -8.39 -13.47 11.60
CA ARG A 167 -6.92 -13.56 11.68
C ARG A 167 -6.34 -12.97 12.98
N GLY A 168 -7.17 -12.45 13.88
CA GLY A 168 -6.75 -11.84 15.15
C GLY A 168 -6.26 -10.39 15.03
N LEU A 169 -6.52 -9.72 13.90
CA LEU A 169 -6.06 -8.34 13.68
C LEU A 169 -6.87 -7.30 14.48
N ASP A 170 -7.91 -7.71 15.20
CA ASP A 170 -8.68 -6.89 16.13
C ASP A 170 -8.05 -6.79 17.53
N ALA A 171 -6.93 -7.48 17.78
CA ALA A 171 -6.10 -7.26 18.96
C ALA A 171 -5.59 -5.80 19.06
N TRP A 172 -5.60 -5.04 17.96
CA TRP A 172 -5.33 -3.61 17.92
C TRP A 172 -6.45 -2.85 17.21
N PRO A 173 -6.74 -1.59 17.59
CA PRO A 173 -7.74 -0.78 16.90
C PRO A 173 -7.43 -0.63 15.41
N ARG A 174 -8.44 -0.94 14.58
CA ARG A 174 -8.39 -0.84 13.13
C ARG A 174 -9.54 0.01 12.61
N VAL A 175 -9.26 0.75 11.56
CA VAL A 175 -10.20 1.68 10.94
C VAL A 175 -10.25 1.46 9.44
N ALA A 176 -11.45 1.57 8.86
CA ALA A 176 -11.65 1.68 7.42
C ALA A 176 -11.56 3.15 7.01
N LEU A 177 -10.75 3.45 6.00
CA LEU A 177 -10.55 4.81 5.49
C LEU A 177 -11.00 4.92 4.04
N ILE A 178 -11.44 6.12 3.66
CA ILE A 178 -11.85 6.48 2.29
C ILE A 178 -11.23 7.81 1.85
N ARG A 179 -10.84 7.89 0.59
CA ARG A 179 -10.43 9.12 -0.10
C ARG A 179 -11.21 9.28 -1.41
N PRO A 180 -12.15 10.24 -1.51
CA PRO A 180 -12.81 10.58 -2.77
C PRO A 180 -11.82 10.97 -3.87
N LEU A 181 -12.13 10.67 -5.13
CA LEU A 181 -11.28 10.89 -6.31
C LEU A 181 -11.72 12.07 -7.19
#